data_AF-A0A7J9FT57-F1
#
_entry.id   AF-A0A7J9FT57-F1
#
_cell.length_a   1.000
_cell.length_b   1.000
_cell.length_c   1.000
_cell.angle_alpha   90.00
_cell.angle_beta   90.00
_cell.angle_gamma   90.00
#
_symmetry.space_group_name_H-M   'P 1'
#
loop_
_entity.id
_entity.type
_entity.pdbx_description
1 polymer ?
#
loop_
_entity_poly.entity_id
_entity_poly.type
_entity_poly.pdbx_seq_one_letter_code
_entity_poly.pdbx_strand_id
1 'polypeptide(L)'
;MTNAWKQIHQMKRFSVGPMTTPEYNDWWDRRVNDNIPKPKLEKKIEQMKEEKVNLRLDADVQKLEAERLRKGKAKAEEDLYSLKTDYKKLRLSMRTAGLGKTSEQWCEEIQEEKNKADR
;
A
#
# COMPACT_ATOMS: atom_id res chain seq x y z
N MET A 1 -51.63 4.89 -26.94
CA MET A 1 -52.61 4.29 -26.01
C MET A 1 -52.08 4.44 -24.59
N THR A 2 -52.71 5.25 -23.74
CA THR A 2 -52.33 5.34 -22.32
C THR A 2 -52.90 4.16 -21.55
N ASN A 3 -52.10 3.51 -20.70
CA ASN A 3 -52.57 2.38 -19.90
C ASN A 3 -53.54 2.85 -18.80
N ALA A 4 -54.52 2.00 -18.47
CA ALA A 4 -55.57 2.31 -17.48
C ALA A 4 -55.01 2.71 -16.11
N TRP A 5 -53.81 2.20 -15.77
CA TRP A 5 -53.07 2.57 -14.56
C TRP A 5 -52.63 4.03 -14.53
N LYS A 6 -52.11 4.58 -15.64
CA LYS A 6 -51.80 6.01 -15.75
C LYS A 6 -53.04 6.87 -15.66
N GLN A 7 -54.16 6.44 -16.23
CA GLN A 7 -55.43 7.17 -16.17
C GLN A 7 -56.02 7.19 -14.75
N ILE A 8 -56.04 6.06 -14.04
CA ILE A 8 -56.49 6.00 -12.63
C ILE A 8 -55.62 6.86 -11.73
N HIS A 9 -54.30 6.86 -11.93
CA HIS A 9 -53.38 7.70 -11.17
C HIS A 9 -53.59 9.21 -11.43
N GLN A 10 -53.92 9.59 -12.67
CA GLN A 10 -54.23 10.97 -13.04
C GLN A 10 -55.59 11.43 -12.48
N MET A 11 -56.64 10.59 -12.56
CA MET A 11 -57.97 10.92 -12.01
C MET A 11 -57.98 11.00 -10.48
N LYS A 12 -57.21 10.14 -9.78
CA LYS A 12 -57.01 10.23 -8.33
C LYS A 12 -56.37 11.56 -7.88
N ARG A 13 -55.69 12.28 -8.79
CA ARG A 13 -55.13 13.61 -8.54
C ARG A 13 -56.10 14.77 -8.83
N PHE A 14 -57.25 14.53 -9.48
CA PHE A 14 -58.09 15.60 -10.02
C PHE A 14 -59.46 15.76 -9.32
N SER A 15 -60.08 14.68 -8.82
CA SER A 15 -61.46 14.73 -8.27
C SER A 15 -61.56 15.01 -6.77
N VAL A 16 -60.44 14.98 -6.07
CA VAL A 16 -60.29 15.47 -4.70
C VAL A 16 -59.21 16.53 -4.85
N GLY A 17 -59.53 17.80 -4.59
CA GLY A 17 -58.53 18.87 -4.63
C GLY A 17 -57.29 18.48 -3.82
N PRO A 18 -56.13 19.14 -4.01
CA PRO A 18 -54.94 18.80 -3.25
C PRO A 18 -55.28 18.85 -1.76
N MET A 19 -55.51 17.67 -1.19
CA MET A 19 -55.57 17.47 0.25
C MET A 19 -54.12 17.47 0.73
N THR A 20 -53.38 18.51 0.34
CA THR A 20 -52.14 18.95 0.96
C THR A 20 -52.55 19.64 2.25
N THR A 21 -53.25 18.92 3.12
CA THR A 21 -53.18 19.28 4.52
C THR A 21 -51.71 19.07 4.87
N PRO A 22 -51.00 20.08 5.42
CA PRO A 22 -49.65 19.91 5.93
C PRO A 22 -49.53 18.61 6.76
N GLU A 23 -50.62 18.26 7.44
CA GLU A 23 -50.84 17.01 8.16
C GLU A 23 -50.60 15.71 7.37
N TYR A 24 -50.95 15.61 6.09
CA TYR A 24 -50.69 14.39 5.29
C TYR A 24 -49.20 14.22 4.98
N ASN A 25 -48.52 15.32 4.64
CA ASN A 25 -47.07 15.31 4.40
C ASN A 25 -46.34 15.03 5.72
N ASP A 26 -46.72 15.69 6.82
CA ASP A 26 -46.16 15.45 8.14
C ASP A 26 -46.36 14.00 8.60
N TRP A 27 -47.53 13.42 8.31
CA TRP A 27 -47.83 12.01 8.62
C TRP A 27 -47.02 11.03 7.78
N TRP A 28 -46.82 11.33 6.48
CA TRP A 28 -45.99 10.53 5.60
C TRP A 28 -44.51 10.62 6.01
N ASP A 29 -44.01 11.81 6.30
CA ASP A 29 -42.64 12.05 6.75
C ASP A 29 -42.34 11.35 8.09
N ARG A 30 -43.29 11.35 9.04
CA ARG A 30 -43.16 10.57 10.29
C ARG A 30 -43.04 9.07 10.02
N ARG A 31 -43.93 8.49 9.20
CA ARG A 31 -43.86 7.05 8.89
C ARG A 31 -42.60 6.67 8.12
N VAL A 32 -42.13 7.50 7.20
CA VAL A 32 -40.87 7.24 6.48
C VAL A 32 -39.70 7.21 7.47
N ASN A 33 -39.67 8.13 8.44
CA ASN A 33 -38.63 8.20 9.46
C ASN A 33 -38.71 7.08 10.51
N ASP A 34 -39.91 6.65 10.89
CA ASP A 34 -40.13 5.58 11.87
C ASP A 34 -39.87 4.18 11.30
N ASN A 35 -40.01 3.99 9.97
CA ASN A 35 -39.67 2.74 9.28
C ASN A 35 -38.16 2.55 9.06
N ILE A 36 -37.35 3.59 9.29
CA ILE A 36 -35.88 3.49 9.24
C ILE A 36 -35.40 3.06 10.62
N PRO A 37 -34.84 1.84 10.80
CA PRO A 37 -34.30 1.43 12.09
C PRO A 37 -33.03 2.23 12.44
N LYS A 38 -33.22 3.43 13.01
CA LYS A 38 -32.18 4.34 13.52
C LYS A 38 -31.06 3.65 14.30
N PRO A 39 -31.32 2.76 15.29
CA PRO A 39 -30.24 2.11 16.04
C PRO A 39 -29.36 1.18 15.20
N LYS A 40 -29.86 0.66 14.07
CA LYS A 40 -29.06 -0.15 13.13
C LYS A 40 -28.15 0.73 12.27
N LEU A 41 -28.62 1.93 11.89
CA LEU A 41 -27.83 2.91 11.16
C LEU A 41 -26.74 3.54 12.03
N GLU A 42 -27.04 3.90 13.27
CA GLU A 42 -26.07 4.48 14.21
C GLU A 42 -24.92 3.51 14.46
N LYS A 43 -25.21 2.23 14.70
CA LYS A 43 -24.18 1.18 14.84
C LYS A 43 -23.32 1.05 13.58
N LYS A 44 -23.94 1.09 12.39
CA LYS A 44 -23.20 1.02 11.13
C LYS A 44 -22.34 2.26 10.89
N ILE A 45 -22.81 3.44 11.26
CA ILE A 45 -22.05 4.69 11.18
C ILE A 45 -20.85 4.63 12.13
N GLU A 46 -21.04 4.11 13.35
CA GLU A 46 -19.95 3.99 14.31
C GLU A 46 -18.89 2.98 13.83
N GLN A 47 -19.30 1.82 13.32
CA GLN A 47 -18.40 0.86 12.67
C GLN A 47 -17.61 1.50 11.51
N MET A 48 -18.29 2.24 10.62
CA MET A 48 -17.61 2.92 9.51
C MET A 48 -16.63 4.00 9.99
N LYS A 49 -16.90 4.68 11.11
CA LYS A 49 -15.96 5.65 11.69
C LYS A 49 -14.73 4.95 12.24
N GLU A 50 -14.91 3.85 12.96
CA GLU A 50 -13.82 3.04 13.50
C GLU A 50 -12.95 2.46 12.37
N GLU A 51 -13.58 1.85 11.36
CA GLU A 51 -12.88 1.37 10.15
C GLU A 51 -12.10 2.49 9.46
N LYS A 52 -12.68 3.69 9.34
CA LYS A 52 -11.99 4.85 8.75
C LYS A 52 -10.77 5.28 9.57
N VAL A 53 -10.84 5.23 10.90
CA VAL A 53 -9.70 5.55 11.77
C VAL A 53 -8.62 4.48 11.61
N ASN A 54 -8.99 3.20 11.60
CA ASN A 54 -8.05 2.10 11.41
C ASN A 54 -7.33 2.20 10.06
N LEU A 55 -8.06 2.46 8.96
CA LEU A 55 -7.46 2.65 7.64
C LEU A 55 -6.48 3.82 7.58
N ARG A 56 -6.71 4.89 8.35
CA ARG A 56 -5.77 6.01 8.45
C ARG A 56 -4.49 5.60 9.17
N LEU A 57 -4.62 4.87 10.28
CA LEU A 57 -3.48 4.35 11.03
C LEU A 57 -2.65 3.39 10.17
N ASP A 58 -3.30 2.48 9.43
CA ASP A 58 -2.61 1.55 8.53
C ASP A 58 -1.82 2.29 7.44
N ALA A 59 -2.39 3.36 6.86
CA ALA A 59 -1.70 4.18 5.88
C ALA A 59 -0.46 4.87 6.46
N ASP A 60 -0.55 5.38 7.69
CA ASP A 60 0.58 6.02 8.39
C ASP A 60 1.69 5.00 8.73
N VAL A 61 1.31 3.78 9.16
CA VAL A 61 2.24 2.67 9.39
C VAL A 61 2.97 2.29 8.11
N GLN A 62 2.25 2.07 7.01
CA GLN A 62 2.85 1.75 5.71
C GLN A 62 3.80 2.84 5.23
N LYS A 63 3.44 4.11 5.44
CA LYS A 63 4.29 5.25 5.09
C LYS A 63 5.60 5.25 5.90
N LEU A 64 5.52 4.97 7.20
CA LEU A 64 6.69 4.90 8.07
C LEU A 64 7.60 3.72 7.69
N GLU A 65 7.03 2.55 7.41
CA GLU A 65 7.78 1.38 6.94
C GLU A 65 8.52 1.66 5.63
N ALA A 66 7.85 2.27 4.65
CA ALA A 66 8.46 2.66 3.38
C ALA A 66 9.62 3.64 3.58
N GLU A 67 9.49 4.60 4.50
CA GLU A 67 10.58 5.53 4.82
C GLU A 67 11.78 4.82 5.45
N ARG A 68 11.56 3.89 6.39
CA ARG A 68 12.63 3.09 7.01
C ARG A 68 13.36 2.24 5.97
N LEU A 69 12.61 1.58 5.07
CA LEU A 69 13.18 0.80 3.98
C LEU A 69 14.02 1.67 3.04
N ARG A 70 13.55 2.88 2.71
CA ARG A 70 14.31 3.83 1.88
C ARG A 70 15.64 4.22 2.53
N LYS A 71 15.62 4.53 3.84
CA LYS A 71 16.84 4.87 4.60
C LYS A 71 17.83 3.70 4.66
N GLY A 72 17.32 2.49 4.93
CA GLY A 72 18.15 1.28 4.94
C GLY A 72 18.80 1.01 3.59
N LYS A 73 18.04 1.14 2.50
CA LYS A 73 18.55 0.98 1.13
C LYS A 73 19.64 2.01 0.80
N ALA A 74 19.43 3.29 1.12
CA ALA A 74 20.41 4.34 0.86
C ALA A 74 21.75 4.07 1.57
N LYS A 75 21.70 3.63 2.83
CA LYS A 75 22.92 3.25 3.57
C LYS A 75 23.64 2.06 2.93
N ALA A 76 22.90 1.01 2.56
CA ALA A 76 23.48 -0.16 1.91
C ALA A 76 24.11 0.17 0.54
N GLU A 77 23.54 1.13 -0.20
CA GLU A 77 24.11 1.61 -1.46
C GLU A 77 25.41 2.41 -1.25
N GLU A 78 25.48 3.24 -0.21
CA GLU A 78 26.70 3.95 0.18
C GLU A 78 27.81 2.96 0.60
N ASP A 79 27.47 1.99 1.45
CA ASP A 79 28.40 0.93 1.89
C ASP A 79 28.93 0.13 0.69
N LEU A 80 28.06 -0.21 -0.27
CA LEU A 80 28.45 -0.89 -1.51
C LEU A 80 29.39 -0.04 -2.37
N TYR A 81 29.13 1.27 -2.48
CA TYR A 81 29.99 2.18 -3.22
C TYR A 81 31.38 2.27 -2.58
N SER A 82 31.43 2.42 -1.25
CA SER A 82 32.68 2.42 -0.47
C SER A 82 33.48 1.13 -0.70
N LEU A 83 32.86 -0.03 -0.49
CA LEU A 83 33.48 -1.33 -0.71
C LEU A 83 33.99 -1.51 -2.15
N LYS A 84 33.22 -1.05 -3.14
CA LYS A 84 33.63 -1.08 -4.56
C LYS A 84 34.87 -0.21 -4.80
N THR A 85 34.98 0.94 -4.14
CA THR A 85 36.18 1.79 -4.25
C THR A 85 37.40 1.16 -3.58
N ASP A 86 37.23 0.59 -2.39
CA ASP A 86 38.33 -0.07 -1.68
C ASP A 86 38.81 -1.32 -2.41
N TYR A 87 37.89 -2.12 -2.96
CA TYR A 87 38.24 -3.26 -3.81
C TYR A 87 39.07 -2.84 -5.02
N LYS A 88 38.69 -1.75 -5.72
CA LYS A 88 39.45 -1.23 -6.85
C LYS A 88 40.85 -0.81 -6.44
N LYS A 89 41.01 -0.12 -5.31
CA LYS A 89 42.31 0.27 -4.77
C LYS A 89 43.16 -0.95 -4.44
N LEU A 90 42.60 -1.93 -3.72
CA LEU A 90 43.28 -3.17 -3.37
C LEU A 90 43.79 -3.90 -4.62
N ARG A 91 42.93 -4.06 -5.64
CA ARG A 91 43.30 -4.68 -6.92
C ARG A 91 44.46 -3.96 -7.62
N LEU A 92 44.49 -2.63 -7.57
CA LEU A 92 45.58 -1.83 -8.13
C LEU A 92 46.88 -2.00 -7.32
N SER A 93 46.80 -2.00 -6.00
CA SER A 93 47.94 -2.25 -5.11
C SER A 93 48.53 -3.64 -5.33
N MET A 94 47.70 -4.68 -5.43
CA MET A 94 48.16 -6.05 -5.73
C MET A 94 48.88 -6.16 -7.08
N ARG A 95 48.39 -5.46 -8.11
CA ARG A 95 49.06 -5.39 -9.42
C ARG A 95 50.42 -4.69 -9.32
N THR A 96 50.49 -3.60 -8.58
CA THR A 96 51.73 -2.80 -8.43
C THR A 96 52.79 -3.54 -7.62
N ALA A 97 52.39 -4.26 -6.58
CA ALA A 97 53.29 -5.07 -5.76
C ALA A 97 53.74 -6.39 -6.44
N GLY A 98 53.32 -6.66 -7.69
CA GLY A 98 53.65 -7.91 -8.39
C GLY A 98 52.92 -9.14 -7.85
N LEU A 99 51.99 -8.98 -6.89
CA LEU A 99 51.13 -10.02 -6.34
C LEU A 99 49.94 -10.39 -7.25
N GLY A 100 49.83 -9.77 -8.43
CA GLY A 100 48.81 -10.07 -9.43
C GLY A 100 48.98 -11.42 -10.14
N LYS A 101 49.57 -12.42 -9.48
CA LYS A 101 49.65 -13.79 -9.98
C LYS A 101 48.25 -14.40 -9.96
N THR A 102 47.87 -15.12 -11.01
CA THR A 102 46.64 -15.94 -10.98
C THR A 102 46.83 -17.10 -9.99
N SER A 103 45.74 -17.70 -9.48
CA SER A 103 45.88 -18.81 -8.53
C SER A 103 46.66 -20.00 -9.12
N GLU A 104 46.58 -20.18 -10.44
CA GLU A 104 47.38 -21.16 -11.19
C GLU A 104 48.88 -20.89 -11.08
N GLN A 105 49.30 -19.62 -11.24
CA GLN A 105 50.71 -19.24 -11.07
C GLN A 105 51.21 -19.46 -9.63
N TRP A 106 50.35 -19.27 -8.63
CA TRP A 106 50.68 -19.60 -7.24
C TRP A 106 50.79 -21.12 -7.00
N CYS A 107 49.93 -21.92 -7.62
CA CYS A 107 50.00 -23.38 -7.53
C CYS A 107 51.27 -23.93 -8.19
N GLU A 108 51.66 -23.39 -9.36
CA GLU A 108 52.90 -23.75 -10.05
C GLU A 108 54.15 -23.40 -9.23
N GLU A 109 54.20 -22.19 -8.65
CA GLU A 109 55.34 -21.76 -7.81
C GLU A 109 55.48 -22.61 -6.54
N ILE A 110 54.36 -22.99 -5.90
CA ILE A 110 54.37 -23.92 -4.76
C ILE A 110 54.85 -25.31 -5.17
N GLN A 111 54.51 -25.79 -6.37
CA GLN A 111 55.02 -27.08 -6.86
C GLN A 111 56.51 -27.01 -7.20
N GLU A 112 56.98 -25.95 -7.85
CA GLU A 112 58.40 -25.76 -8.12
C GLU A 112 59.24 -25.72 -6.84
N GLU A 113 58.78 -25.05 -5.79
CA GLU A 113 59.52 -25.04 -4.53
C GLU A 113 59.51 -26.38 -3.79
N LYS A 114 58.41 -27.12 -3.84
CA LYS A 114 58.39 -28.50 -3.31
C LYS A 114 59.42 -29.39 -4.03
N ASN A 115 59.49 -29.29 -5.36
CA ASN A 115 60.44 -30.05 -6.16
C ASN A 115 61.91 -29.64 -5.94
N LYS A 116 62.18 -28.41 -5.49
CA LYS A 116 63.52 -27.95 -5.10
C LYS A 116 63.91 -28.42 -3.71
N ALA A 117 62.97 -28.48 -2.77
CA ALA A 117 63.22 -28.95 -1.41
C ALA A 117 63.48 -30.47 -1.32
N ASP A 118 62.91 -31.24 -2.26
CA ASP A 118 63.09 -32.69 -2.37
C ASP A 118 64.35 -33.11 -3.15
N ARG A 119 65.20 -32.15 -3.56
CA ARG A 119 66.42 -32.38 -4.37
C ARG A 119 67.69 -32.09 -3.58
#